data_AF-A0AAJ7EHJ2-F1
#
_entry.id   AF-A0AAJ7EHJ2-F1
#
_cell.length_a   1.000
_cell.length_b   1.000
_cell.length_c   1.000
_cell.angle_alpha   90.00
_cell.angle_beta   90.00
_cell.angle_gamma   90.00
#
_symmetry.space_group_name_H-M   'P 1'
#
loop_
_entity.id
_entity.type
_entity.pdbx_description
1 polymer ?
#
loop_
_entity_poly.entity_id
_entity_poly.type
_entity_poly.pdbx_seq_one_letter_code
_entity_poly.pdbx_strand_id
1 'polypeptide(L)'
;MNNLDYEPMDIDSSANSYAAMDISYNEIKEEEEKTETASTTPDTQGIKKFHIDMPAQKEKRILFKSNLYLLAFIIGSVITSILYYNVIKFECCREINTKLLKDALSSKVHGQSNAIQTFIQALDDNTSSKILILYGGTGVGKTLSISIVLNKLLNFSNVYHYTMPSFVDKFTTEIKIGLVFCEKWIIIVDDLNAGDKHITSIVNDIIEKTENLKSNVTIMLVYNCDTSNDS
;
A
#
# COMPACT_ATOMS: atom_id res chain seq x y z
N MET A 1 -11.89 -21.10 -29.90
CA MET A 1 -11.79 -19.65 -30.15
C MET A 1 -13.16 -19.06 -29.87
N ASN A 2 -13.37 -18.51 -28.67
CA ASN A 2 -14.60 -17.81 -28.32
C ASN A 2 -14.21 -16.35 -28.08
N ASN A 3 -14.38 -15.51 -29.10
CA ASN A 3 -14.35 -14.05 -28.96
C ASN A 3 -15.68 -13.63 -28.33
N LEU A 4 -15.63 -13.19 -27.08
CA LEU A 4 -16.68 -12.42 -26.46
C LEU A 4 -16.19 -10.97 -26.41
N ASP A 5 -16.43 -10.25 -27.51
CA ASP A 5 -16.32 -8.80 -27.53
C ASP A 5 -17.49 -8.23 -26.72
N TYR A 6 -17.19 -7.70 -25.54
CA TYR A 6 -18.14 -6.87 -24.79
C TYR A 6 -17.84 -5.42 -25.10
N GLU A 7 -18.80 -4.73 -25.70
CA GLU A 7 -18.74 -3.26 -25.79
C GLU A 7 -18.88 -2.65 -24.40
N PRO A 8 -18.06 -1.66 -24.04
CA PRO A 8 -18.19 -0.95 -22.77
C PRO A 8 -19.44 -0.07 -22.78
N MET A 9 -20.09 0.04 -21.62
CA MET A 9 -21.23 0.91 -21.40
C MET A 9 -20.74 2.30 -21.00
N ASP A 10 -20.99 3.31 -21.83
CA ASP A 10 -20.65 4.69 -21.52
C ASP A 10 -21.64 5.27 -20.48
N ILE A 11 -21.09 5.90 -19.43
CA ILE A 11 -21.85 6.66 -18.44
C ILE A 11 -21.57 8.14 -18.69
N ASP A 12 -22.54 8.81 -19.30
CA ASP A 12 -22.54 10.26 -19.43
C ASP A 12 -22.81 10.89 -18.05
N SER A 13 -21.76 11.38 -17.41
CA SER A 13 -21.90 12.25 -16.22
C SER A 13 -22.16 13.70 -16.63
N SER A 14 -23.29 13.94 -17.29
CA SER A 14 -23.86 15.29 -17.33
C SER A 14 -24.65 15.53 -16.04
N ALA A 15 -23.95 16.06 -15.05
CA ALA A 15 -24.54 16.51 -13.80
C ALA A 15 -25.44 17.74 -14.07
N ASN A 16 -26.66 17.52 -14.58
CA ASN A 16 -27.72 18.52 -14.60
C ASN A 16 -29.08 17.90 -14.96
N SER A 17 -29.61 17.02 -14.11
CA SER A 17 -30.99 16.51 -14.24
C SER A 17 -31.54 16.00 -12.91
N TYR A 18 -31.50 16.83 -11.86
CA TYR A 18 -32.28 16.61 -10.63
C TYR A 18 -33.03 17.85 -10.15
N ALA A 19 -33.30 18.81 -11.06
CA ALA A 19 -34.13 19.98 -10.78
C ALA A 19 -35.44 19.91 -11.57
N ALA A 20 -36.23 18.86 -11.36
CA ALA A 20 -37.65 18.81 -11.77
C ALA A 20 -38.35 17.57 -11.16
N MET A 21 -38.41 17.49 -9.83
CA MET A 21 -39.49 16.76 -9.16
C MET A 21 -39.99 17.61 -8.01
N ASP A 22 -40.85 18.57 -8.35
CA ASP A 22 -41.69 19.29 -7.41
C ASP A 22 -42.70 18.31 -6.81
N ILE A 23 -42.40 17.82 -5.61
CA ILE A 23 -43.44 17.26 -4.73
C ILE A 23 -44.00 18.45 -3.96
N SER A 24 -45.19 18.89 -4.37
CA SER A 24 -46.01 19.89 -3.69
C SER A 24 -46.32 19.45 -2.26
N TYR A 25 -45.59 20.01 -1.29
CA TYR A 25 -46.06 20.08 0.09
C TYR A 25 -46.88 21.36 0.24
N ASN A 26 -48.17 21.20 0.57
CA ASN A 26 -49.04 22.32 0.92
C ASN A 26 -48.39 23.17 2.00
N GLU A 27 -48.12 24.43 1.66
CA GLU A 27 -47.82 25.50 2.59
C GLU A 27 -48.99 25.66 3.57
N ILE A 28 -48.74 25.50 4.87
CA ILE A 28 -49.50 26.21 5.89
C ILE A 28 -48.63 27.40 6.28
N LYS A 29 -48.91 28.55 5.66
CA LYS A 29 -48.41 29.85 6.08
C LYS A 29 -49.28 30.34 7.24
N GLU A 30 -48.70 30.41 8.42
CA GLU A 30 -49.13 31.31 9.50
C GLU A 30 -48.16 32.49 9.52
N GLU A 31 -48.57 33.64 8.99
CA GLU A 31 -48.08 34.99 9.36
C GLU A 31 -49.31 35.93 9.23
N GLU A 32 -49.89 36.34 10.35
CA GLU A 32 -49.75 37.68 10.94
C GLU A 32 -50.38 38.80 10.08
N GLU A 33 -51.68 39.02 10.26
CA GLU A 33 -52.30 40.31 9.94
C GLU A 33 -52.14 41.27 11.13
N LYS A 34 -51.65 42.46 10.82
CA LYS A 34 -51.42 43.57 11.73
C LYS A 34 -52.71 44.10 12.33
N THR A 35 -52.53 44.58 13.55
CA THR A 35 -53.41 45.41 14.38
C THR A 35 -54.21 46.45 13.59
N GLU A 36 -55.54 46.45 13.76
CA GLU A 36 -56.32 47.69 13.84
C GLU A 36 -57.58 47.47 14.71
N THR A 37 -57.88 48.51 15.49
CA THR A 37 -58.86 48.64 16.56
C THR A 37 -60.31 48.39 16.16
N ALA A 38 -61.08 47.64 16.97
CA ALA A 38 -62.34 48.09 17.61
C ALA A 38 -63.17 46.95 18.24
N SER A 39 -63.41 47.08 19.55
CA SER A 39 -64.62 46.79 20.33
C SER A 39 -65.35 45.42 20.30
N THR A 40 -65.86 45.10 21.50
CA THR A 40 -66.99 44.22 21.87
C THR A 40 -66.77 42.71 21.98
N THR A 41 -66.75 42.26 23.24
CA THR A 41 -66.98 40.89 23.72
C THR A 41 -68.34 40.33 23.27
N PRO A 42 -68.49 39.00 23.11
CA PRO A 42 -69.06 38.25 24.23
C PRO A 42 -68.44 36.86 24.49
N ASP A 43 -68.70 36.46 25.72
CA ASP A 43 -68.46 35.21 26.45
C ASP A 43 -68.72 33.91 25.66
N THR A 44 -67.80 32.94 25.78
CA THR A 44 -68.16 31.51 25.65
C THR A 44 -67.15 30.61 26.35
N GLN A 45 -67.71 29.68 27.11
CA GLN A 45 -67.08 28.83 28.08
C GLN A 45 -66.15 27.76 27.46
N GLY A 46 -65.03 27.51 28.15
CA GLY A 46 -64.59 26.17 28.52
C GLY A 46 -63.99 25.26 27.44
N ILE A 47 -62.67 25.33 27.25
CA ILE A 47 -61.86 24.14 26.91
C ILE A 47 -60.53 24.23 27.67
N LYS A 48 -60.32 23.37 28.67
CA LYS A 48 -58.99 23.16 29.26
C LYS A 48 -58.10 22.50 28.21
N LYS A 49 -57.08 23.23 27.75
CA LYS A 49 -56.07 22.77 26.81
C LYS A 49 -55.19 21.72 27.50
N PHE A 50 -55.39 20.44 27.19
CA PHE A 50 -54.48 19.38 27.60
C PHE A 50 -53.17 19.54 26.82
N HIS A 51 -52.09 19.87 27.52
CA HIS A 51 -50.74 19.76 26.98
C HIS A 51 -50.37 18.27 26.96
N ILE A 52 -50.34 17.65 25.78
CA ILE A 52 -49.71 16.35 25.61
C ILE A 52 -48.22 16.63 25.41
N ASP A 53 -47.46 16.62 26.50
CA ASP A 53 -46.00 16.53 26.40
C ASP A 53 -45.67 15.15 25.84
N MET A 54 -45.23 15.10 24.58
CA MET A 54 -44.86 13.87 23.89
C MET A 54 -43.40 13.50 24.26
N PRO A 55 -43.14 12.56 25.20
CA PRO A 55 -41.78 12.34 25.70
C PRO A 55 -40.94 11.40 24.79
N ALA A 56 -41.53 10.83 23.74
CA ALA A 56 -41.01 9.63 23.10
C ALA A 56 -39.95 9.85 22.00
N GLN A 57 -39.66 11.09 21.58
CA GLN A 57 -38.74 11.34 20.46
C GLN A 57 -37.26 11.56 20.87
N LYS A 58 -37.00 12.04 22.08
CA LYS A 58 -35.62 12.29 22.55
C LYS A 58 -34.90 11.00 22.93
N GLU A 59 -35.57 10.04 23.56
CA GLU A 59 -34.97 8.75 23.94
C GLU A 59 -34.52 7.92 22.73
N LYS A 60 -35.35 7.84 21.67
CA LYS A 60 -35.01 7.07 20.46
C LYS A 60 -33.75 7.58 19.75
N ARG A 61 -33.51 8.91 19.73
CA ARG A 61 -32.29 9.49 19.14
C ARG A 61 -31.02 9.22 19.98
N ILE A 62 -31.14 9.14 21.30
CA ILE A 62 -30.01 8.84 22.20
C ILE A 62 -29.63 7.36 22.07
N LEU A 63 -30.61 6.47 21.99
CA LEU A 63 -30.40 5.03 21.84
C LEU A 63 -29.77 4.67 20.48
N PHE A 64 -30.17 5.35 19.40
CA PHE A 64 -29.56 5.19 18.07
C PHE A 64 -28.11 5.71 18.02
N LYS A 65 -27.82 6.86 18.65
CA LYS A 65 -26.45 7.39 18.74
C LYS A 65 -25.54 6.46 19.54
N SER A 66 -26.02 5.95 20.68
CA SER A 66 -25.27 4.99 21.51
C SER A 66 -24.93 3.71 20.74
N ASN A 67 -25.91 3.14 20.03
CA ASN A 67 -25.68 1.95 19.21
C ASN A 67 -24.71 2.19 18.04
N LEU A 68 -24.72 3.39 17.43
CA LEU A 68 -23.78 3.74 16.37
C LEU A 68 -22.34 3.87 16.91
N TYR A 69 -22.16 4.47 18.09
CA TYR A 69 -20.85 4.53 18.75
C TYR A 69 -20.32 3.15 19.12
N LEU A 70 -21.19 2.25 19.61
CA LEU A 70 -20.82 0.87 19.93
C LEU A 70 -20.38 0.10 18.67
N LEU A 71 -21.12 0.26 17.56
CA LEU A 71 -20.78 -0.37 16.29
C LEU A 71 -19.46 0.18 15.71
N ALA A 72 -19.25 1.50 15.79
CA ALA A 72 -18.01 2.15 15.40
C ALA A 72 -16.83 1.70 16.26
N PHE A 73 -17.03 1.49 17.57
CA PHE A 73 -16.00 0.97 18.46
C PHE A 73 -15.61 -0.47 18.13
N ILE A 74 -16.60 -1.33 17.82
CA ILE A 74 -16.34 -2.70 17.39
C ILE A 74 -15.56 -2.72 16.07
N ILE A 75 -16.01 -1.96 15.06
CA ILE A 75 -15.31 -1.87 13.77
C ILE A 75 -13.89 -1.28 13.96
N GLY A 76 -13.77 -0.22 14.76
CA GLY A 76 -12.50 0.41 15.08
C GLY A 76 -11.53 -0.55 15.76
N SER A 77 -11.99 -1.35 16.72
CA SER A 77 -11.14 -2.32 17.42
C SER A 77 -10.67 -3.47 16.52
N VAL A 78 -11.49 -3.90 15.57
CA VAL A 78 -11.09 -4.88 14.54
C VAL A 78 -10.02 -4.29 13.63
N ILE A 79 -10.21 -3.07 13.13
CA ILE A 79 -9.23 -2.40 12.27
C ILE A 79 -7.91 -2.18 13.00
N THR A 80 -7.93 -1.70 14.25
CA THR A 80 -6.69 -1.50 15.02
C THR A 80 -5.98 -2.81 15.32
N SER A 81 -6.71 -3.90 15.55
CA SER A 81 -6.12 -5.23 15.73
C SER A 81 -5.44 -5.73 14.45
N ILE A 82 -6.07 -5.52 13.28
CA ILE A 82 -5.48 -5.85 11.98
C ILE A 82 -4.21 -5.02 11.74
N LEU A 83 -4.26 -3.72 11.99
CA LEU A 83 -3.10 -2.83 11.83
C LEU A 83 -1.97 -3.22 12.79
N TYR A 84 -2.29 -3.49 14.06
CA TYR A 84 -1.32 -3.92 15.06
C TYR A 84 -0.63 -5.23 14.66
N TYR A 85 -1.38 -6.20 14.16
CA TYR A 85 -0.82 -7.46 13.66
C TYR A 85 0.16 -7.24 12.49
N ASN A 86 -0.20 -6.35 11.56
CA ASN A 86 0.67 -6.02 10.43
C ASN A 86 1.95 -5.29 10.87
N VAL A 87 1.87 -4.41 11.87
CA VAL A 87 3.04 -3.71 12.42
C VAL A 87 3.99 -4.68 13.13
N ILE A 88 3.47 -5.64 13.90
CA ILE A 88 4.33 -6.65 14.57
C ILE A 88 5.07 -7.51 13.55
N LYS A 89 4.41 -7.87 12.44
CA LYS A 89 5.03 -8.66 11.37
C LYS A 89 6.04 -7.87 10.52
N PHE A 90 6.03 -6.54 10.64
CA PHE A 90 6.92 -5.69 9.85
C PHE A 90 8.31 -5.63 10.50
N GLU A 91 9.18 -6.56 10.10
CA GLU A 91 10.59 -6.57 10.49
C GLU A 91 11.47 -6.04 9.34
N CYS A 92 12.32 -5.04 9.64
CA CYS A 92 13.34 -4.54 8.71
C CYS A 92 14.67 -5.26 8.93
N CYS A 93 15.33 -5.68 7.85
CA CYS A 93 16.72 -6.12 7.88
C CYS A 93 17.64 -4.90 8.08
N ARG A 94 18.23 -4.75 9.27
CA ARG A 94 19.19 -3.66 9.56
C ARG A 94 20.63 -4.06 9.25
N GLU A 95 20.97 -5.31 9.55
CA GLU A 95 22.30 -5.86 9.36
C GLU A 95 22.20 -7.28 8.84
N ILE A 96 22.97 -7.57 7.79
CA ILE A 96 23.13 -8.91 7.28
C ILE A 96 24.20 -9.57 8.15
N ASN A 97 23.89 -10.72 8.76
CA ASN A 97 24.90 -11.49 9.47
C ASN A 97 25.87 -12.13 8.45
N THR A 98 26.89 -11.35 8.08
CA THR A 98 27.89 -11.69 7.06
C THR A 98 28.67 -12.96 7.42
N LYS A 99 28.88 -13.23 8.71
CA LYS A 99 29.54 -14.46 9.18
C LYS A 99 28.72 -15.71 8.88
N LEU A 100 27.46 -15.74 9.31
CA LEU A 100 26.56 -16.87 9.04
C LEU A 100 26.31 -17.05 7.54
N LEU A 101 26.24 -15.94 6.79
CA LEU A 101 26.08 -15.96 5.35
C LEU A 101 27.32 -16.54 4.66
N LYS A 102 28.52 -16.15 5.11
CA LYS A 102 29.79 -16.69 4.59
C LYS A 102 29.88 -18.20 4.79
N ASP A 103 29.51 -18.69 5.97
CA ASP A 103 29.54 -20.12 6.28
C ASP A 103 28.53 -20.89 5.41
N ALA A 104 27.33 -20.33 5.22
CA ALA A 104 26.29 -20.94 4.37
C ALA A 104 26.68 -20.95 2.88
N LEU A 105 27.31 -19.89 2.38
CA LEU A 105 27.80 -19.83 1.00
C LEU A 105 28.99 -20.78 0.79
N SER A 106 29.96 -20.77 1.70
CA SER A 106 31.18 -21.59 1.58
C SER A 106 30.90 -23.08 1.69
N SER A 107 29.84 -23.47 2.42
CA SER A 107 29.45 -24.88 2.56
C SER A 107 28.66 -25.43 1.36
N LYS A 108 28.03 -24.58 0.56
CA LYS A 108 27.14 -24.99 -0.55
C LYS A 108 27.65 -24.62 -1.94
N VAL A 109 28.44 -23.57 -2.06
CA VAL A 109 28.98 -23.06 -3.33
C VAL A 109 30.45 -23.41 -3.40
N HIS A 110 30.75 -24.52 -4.09
CA HIS A 110 32.10 -25.06 -4.18
C HIS A 110 32.91 -24.37 -5.29
N GLY A 111 34.22 -24.21 -5.09
CA GLY A 111 35.14 -23.67 -6.09
C GLY A 111 35.08 -22.15 -6.31
N GLN A 112 34.26 -21.42 -5.53
CA GLN A 112 34.04 -19.97 -5.68
C GLN A 112 34.51 -19.17 -4.45
N SER A 113 35.55 -19.62 -3.74
CA SER A 113 36.00 -19.02 -2.47
C SER A 113 36.34 -17.53 -2.59
N ASN A 114 37.00 -17.12 -3.67
CA ASN A 114 37.33 -15.72 -3.92
C ASN A 114 36.07 -14.87 -4.17
N ALA A 115 35.15 -15.36 -5.00
CA ALA A 115 33.88 -14.68 -5.28
C ALA A 115 33.03 -14.54 -4.01
N ILE A 116 32.97 -15.57 -3.17
CA ILE A 116 32.27 -15.54 -1.88
C ILE A 116 32.92 -14.51 -0.95
N GLN A 117 34.24 -14.45 -0.87
CA GLN A 117 34.94 -13.48 -0.03
C GLN A 117 34.63 -12.03 -0.46
N THR A 118 34.74 -11.74 -1.75
CA THR A 118 34.41 -10.41 -2.30
C THR A 118 32.94 -10.06 -2.10
N PHE A 119 32.03 -11.02 -2.29
CA PHE A 119 30.61 -10.85 -2.07
C PHE A 119 30.30 -10.48 -0.61
N ILE A 120 30.91 -11.20 0.34
CA ILE A 120 30.75 -10.92 1.78
C ILE A 120 31.34 -9.57 2.15
N GLN A 121 32.53 -9.24 1.64
CA GLN A 121 33.17 -7.95 1.90
C GLN A 121 32.33 -6.79 1.37
N ALA A 122 31.81 -6.89 0.14
CA ALA A 122 30.93 -5.89 -0.43
C ALA A 122 29.64 -5.71 0.37
N LEU A 123 29.11 -6.77 1.00
CA LEU A 123 27.95 -6.67 1.89
C LEU A 123 28.28 -5.99 3.22
N ASP A 124 29.49 -6.16 3.73
CA ASP A 124 29.95 -5.60 5.01
C ASP A 124 30.34 -4.11 4.92
N ASP A 125 30.72 -3.61 3.73
CA ASP A 125 31.13 -2.21 3.53
C ASP A 125 30.06 -1.20 3.98
N ASN A 126 30.40 -0.07 4.61
CA ASN A 126 29.39 0.89 5.10
C ASN A 126 29.02 1.99 4.09
N THR A 127 28.84 1.63 2.82
CA THR A 127 28.42 2.58 1.77
C THR A 127 26.90 2.72 1.71
N SER A 128 26.43 3.93 1.35
CA SER A 128 24.99 4.23 1.26
C SER A 128 24.32 3.51 0.09
N SER A 129 24.97 3.47 -1.06
CA SER A 129 24.49 2.79 -2.27
C SER A 129 25.50 1.77 -2.73
N LYS A 130 25.05 0.52 -2.92
CA LYS A 130 25.88 -0.61 -3.36
C LYS A 130 25.24 -1.28 -4.55
N ILE A 131 26.06 -1.62 -5.53
CA ILE A 131 25.66 -2.46 -6.65
C ILE A 131 26.61 -3.66 -6.67
N LEU A 132 26.06 -4.86 -6.53
CA LEU A 132 26.76 -6.12 -6.64
C LEU A 132 26.33 -6.79 -7.93
N ILE A 133 27.31 -7.16 -8.76
CA ILE A 133 27.05 -7.82 -10.04
C ILE A 133 27.60 -9.24 -9.97
N LEU A 134 26.71 -10.22 -10.07
CA LEU A 134 27.07 -11.63 -10.18
C LEU A 134 27.07 -12.00 -11.66
N TYR A 135 28.26 -12.25 -12.20
CA TYR A 135 28.47 -12.64 -13.59
C TYR A 135 29.31 -13.92 -13.66
N GLY A 136 29.15 -14.68 -14.74
CA GLY A 136 29.87 -15.93 -14.96
C GLY A 136 29.09 -16.91 -15.83
N GLY A 137 29.69 -18.06 -16.14
CA GLY A 137 29.06 -19.11 -16.95
C GLY A 137 27.80 -19.70 -16.32
N THR A 138 27.03 -20.45 -17.11
CA THR A 138 25.88 -21.22 -16.60
C THR A 138 26.35 -22.33 -15.64
N GLY A 139 25.52 -22.67 -14.65
CA GLY A 139 25.81 -23.74 -13.70
C GLY A 139 26.85 -23.44 -12.61
N VAL A 140 27.50 -22.27 -12.60
CA VAL A 140 28.53 -21.91 -11.59
C VAL A 140 27.97 -21.58 -10.20
N GLY A 141 26.64 -21.59 -10.03
CA GLY A 141 25.98 -21.36 -8.73
C GLY A 141 25.61 -19.91 -8.41
N LYS A 142 25.42 -19.04 -9.42
CA LYS A 142 24.97 -17.64 -9.22
C LYS A 142 23.60 -17.57 -8.53
N THR A 143 22.58 -18.16 -9.17
CA THR A 143 21.22 -18.27 -8.63
C THR A 143 21.18 -19.06 -7.32
N LEU A 144 22.02 -20.10 -7.18
CA LEU A 144 22.18 -20.83 -5.91
C LEU A 144 22.66 -19.90 -4.78
N SER A 145 23.66 -19.06 -5.05
CA SER A 145 24.18 -18.10 -4.07
C SER A 145 23.10 -17.12 -3.63
N ILE A 146 22.32 -16.58 -4.58
CA ILE A 146 21.17 -15.73 -4.26
C ILE A 146 20.10 -16.46 -3.47
N SER A 147 19.78 -17.72 -3.80
CA SER A 147 18.81 -18.50 -3.03
C SER A 147 19.25 -18.68 -1.56
N ILE A 148 20.55 -18.80 -1.29
CA ILE A 148 21.10 -18.90 0.06
C ILE A 148 20.94 -17.57 0.80
N VAL A 149 21.22 -16.45 0.12
CA VAL A 149 21.03 -15.10 0.64
C VAL A 149 19.57 -14.86 0.98
N LEU A 150 18.66 -15.14 0.03
CA LEU A 150 17.23 -14.99 0.21
C LEU A 150 16.70 -15.85 1.36
N ASN A 151 17.11 -17.11 1.48
CA ASN A 151 16.70 -17.95 2.60
C ASN A 151 17.04 -17.37 3.99
N LYS A 152 18.04 -16.48 4.07
CA LYS A 152 18.39 -15.76 5.30
C LYS A 152 17.67 -14.41 5.45
N LEU A 153 17.14 -13.86 4.36
CA LEU A 153 16.64 -12.49 4.28
C LEU A 153 15.13 -12.37 3.96
N LEU A 154 14.47 -13.43 3.50
CA LEU A 154 13.07 -13.42 3.03
C LEU A 154 12.03 -13.06 4.11
N ASN A 155 12.39 -13.16 5.38
CA ASN A 155 11.50 -12.78 6.48
C ASN A 155 11.41 -11.26 6.67
N PHE A 156 12.26 -10.48 6.01
CA PHE A 156 12.31 -9.03 6.17
C PHE A 156 11.52 -8.30 5.08
N SER A 157 10.83 -7.23 5.47
CA SER A 157 9.92 -6.48 4.60
C SER A 157 10.64 -5.53 3.63
N ASN A 158 11.95 -5.31 3.80
CA ASN A 158 12.80 -4.45 2.98
C ASN A 158 13.68 -5.21 1.98
N VAL A 159 13.37 -6.49 1.74
CA VAL A 159 14.10 -7.36 0.82
C VAL A 159 13.18 -7.71 -0.35
N TYR A 160 13.58 -7.31 -1.54
CA TYR A 160 12.81 -7.49 -2.75
C TYR A 160 13.56 -8.38 -3.72
N HIS A 161 12.88 -9.41 -4.22
CA HIS A 161 13.43 -10.33 -5.21
C HIS A 161 12.59 -10.28 -6.48
N TYR A 162 13.25 -10.03 -7.60
CA TYR A 162 12.64 -9.99 -8.91
C TYR A 162 13.40 -10.92 -9.85
N THR A 163 12.65 -11.56 -10.75
CA THR A 163 13.20 -12.32 -11.87
C THR A 163 12.77 -11.63 -13.16
N MET A 164 13.65 -11.53 -14.15
CA MET A 164 13.23 -11.01 -15.45
C MET A 164 12.18 -11.90 -16.13
N PRO A 165 11.26 -11.33 -16.95
CA PRO A 165 11.08 -9.90 -17.26
C PRO A 165 10.23 -9.13 -16.23
N SER A 166 9.90 -9.73 -15.09
CA SER A 166 8.91 -9.17 -14.13
C SER A 166 9.35 -7.87 -13.45
N PHE A 167 10.61 -7.47 -13.59
CA PHE A 167 11.16 -6.27 -12.98
C PHE A 167 10.75 -4.98 -13.70
N VAL A 168 10.40 -5.05 -14.99
CA VAL A 168 10.18 -3.88 -15.85
C VAL A 168 8.99 -3.01 -15.40
N ASP A 169 7.91 -3.64 -14.93
CA ASP A 169 6.65 -2.94 -14.64
C ASP A 169 6.32 -2.83 -13.14
N LYS A 170 7.17 -3.37 -12.26
CA LYS A 170 6.81 -3.64 -10.86
C LYS A 170 7.36 -2.66 -9.84
N PHE A 171 7.88 -1.49 -10.24
CA PHE A 171 8.18 -0.42 -9.28
C PHE A 171 6.91 0.28 -8.76
N THR A 172 5.97 -0.51 -8.22
CA THR A 172 4.65 -0.10 -7.75
C THR A 172 4.72 0.60 -6.40
N THR A 173 3.59 1.22 -6.04
CA THR A 173 3.36 1.92 -4.76
C THR A 173 3.67 1.06 -3.52
N GLU A 174 3.68 -0.26 -3.63
CA GLU A 174 3.99 -1.19 -2.53
C GLU A 174 5.47 -1.12 -2.10
N ILE A 175 6.39 -1.01 -3.05
CA ILE A 175 7.80 -0.74 -2.76
C ILE A 175 7.91 0.63 -2.09
N LYS A 176 7.12 1.62 -2.54
CA LYS A 176 7.09 2.98 -1.97
C LYS A 176 6.63 3.02 -0.51
N ILE A 177 5.77 2.12 -0.07
CA ILE A 177 5.31 2.06 1.32
C ILE A 177 6.38 1.42 2.19
N GLY A 178 7.00 0.32 1.74
CA GLY A 178 8.18 -0.22 2.41
C GLY A 178 9.29 0.82 2.53
N LEU A 179 9.49 1.63 1.46
CA LEU A 179 10.54 2.67 1.27
C LEU A 179 10.64 3.67 2.42
N VAL A 180 9.50 3.95 3.06
CA VAL A 180 9.43 4.96 4.10
C VAL A 180 9.81 4.43 5.48
N PHE A 181 9.64 3.13 5.75
CA PHE A 181 9.76 2.59 7.11
C PHE A 181 11.12 1.98 7.44
N CYS A 182 11.90 1.56 6.44
CA CYS A 182 13.21 0.94 6.66
C CYS A 182 14.35 1.83 6.12
N GLU A 183 15.41 1.98 6.90
CA GLU A 183 16.60 2.78 6.54
C GLU A 183 17.53 2.07 5.53
N LYS A 184 17.40 0.75 5.37
CA LYS A 184 18.21 -0.07 4.46
C LYS A 184 17.33 -0.89 3.53
N TRP A 185 17.82 -1.11 2.31
CA TRP A 185 17.08 -1.66 1.18
C TRP A 185 17.92 -2.73 0.50
N ILE A 186 17.33 -3.90 0.25
CA ILE A 186 18.00 -4.96 -0.51
C ILE A 186 17.11 -5.33 -1.69
N ILE A 187 17.60 -5.07 -2.89
CA ILE A 187 16.90 -5.38 -4.14
C ILE A 187 17.75 -6.38 -4.90
N ILE A 188 17.15 -7.51 -5.26
CA ILE A 188 17.81 -8.57 -6.00
C ILE A 188 17.05 -8.76 -7.32
N VAL A 189 17.77 -8.66 -8.43
CA VAL A 189 17.26 -8.89 -9.77
C VAL A 189 18.01 -10.08 -10.36
N ASP A 190 17.31 -11.19 -10.52
CA ASP A 190 17.83 -12.44 -11.06
C ASP A 190 17.47 -12.61 -12.54
N ASP A 191 18.25 -13.44 -13.22
CA ASP A 191 18.10 -13.82 -14.64
C ASP A 191 18.19 -12.64 -15.65
N LEU A 192 19.13 -11.71 -15.42
CA LEU A 192 19.41 -10.62 -16.35
C LEU A 192 20.18 -11.10 -17.57
N ASN A 193 19.75 -10.67 -18.75
CA ASN A 193 20.43 -10.93 -20.02
C ASN A 193 21.14 -9.68 -20.55
N ALA A 194 22.08 -9.87 -21.48
CA ALA A 194 22.80 -8.76 -22.13
C ALA A 194 21.87 -7.79 -22.90
N GLY A 195 20.67 -8.25 -23.28
CA GLY A 195 19.65 -7.46 -23.95
C GLY A 195 18.90 -6.48 -23.03
N ASP A 196 18.99 -6.61 -21.71
CA ASP A 196 18.19 -5.87 -20.73
C ASP A 196 18.75 -4.46 -20.45
N LYS A 197 18.99 -3.68 -21.51
CA LYS A 197 19.57 -2.32 -21.43
C LYS A 197 18.79 -1.35 -20.52
N HIS A 198 17.49 -1.59 -20.37
CA HIS A 198 16.59 -0.80 -19.54
C HIS A 198 16.93 -0.89 -18.03
N ILE A 199 17.66 -1.93 -17.58
CA ILE A 199 18.02 -2.12 -16.18
C ILE A 199 18.78 -0.93 -15.60
N THR A 200 19.66 -0.31 -16.39
CA THR A 200 20.50 0.81 -15.95
C THR A 200 19.65 2.03 -15.56
N SER A 201 18.63 2.33 -16.36
CA SER A 201 17.71 3.44 -16.06
C SER A 201 16.95 3.18 -14.76
N ILE A 202 16.44 1.96 -14.60
CA ILE A 202 15.68 1.58 -13.39
C ILE A 202 16.57 1.63 -12.14
N VAL A 203 17.80 1.14 -12.24
CA VAL A 203 18.78 1.18 -11.13
C VAL A 203 19.10 2.62 -10.73
N ASN A 204 19.30 3.52 -11.71
CA ASN A 204 19.56 4.92 -11.43
C ASN A 204 18.36 5.59 -10.73
N ASP A 205 17.14 5.34 -11.21
CA ASP A 205 15.92 5.86 -10.58
C ASP A 205 15.77 5.38 -9.13
N ILE A 206 16.17 4.15 -8.83
CA ILE A 206 16.15 3.59 -7.47
C ILE A 206 17.16 4.32 -6.58
N ILE A 207 18.38 4.52 -7.08
CA ILE A 207 19.44 5.21 -6.34
C ILE A 207 19.01 6.65 -6.04
N GLU A 208 18.51 7.38 -7.04
CA GLU A 208 18.02 8.76 -6.86
C GLU A 208 16.90 8.84 -5.82
N LYS A 209 15.92 7.92 -5.86
CA LYS A 209 14.81 7.89 -4.89
C LYS A 209 15.30 7.55 -3.48
N THR A 210 16.24 6.62 -3.34
CA THR A 210 16.76 6.21 -2.02
C THR A 210 17.64 7.30 -1.40
N GLU A 211 18.42 8.03 -2.21
CA GLU A 211 19.16 9.21 -1.78
C GLU A 211 18.23 10.32 -1.26
N ASN A 212 17.14 10.60 -1.98
CA ASN A 212 16.13 11.58 -1.55
C ASN A 212 15.48 11.21 -0.21
N LEU A 213 15.33 9.91 0.06
CA LEU A 213 14.77 9.39 1.31
C LEU A 213 15.82 9.22 2.43
N LYS A 214 17.11 9.50 2.16
CA LYS A 214 18.24 9.24 3.07
C LYS A 214 18.33 7.78 3.52
N SER A 215 17.95 6.87 2.63
CA SER A 215 17.97 5.42 2.87
C SER A 215 19.13 4.78 2.12
N ASN A 216 19.72 3.74 2.69
CA ASN A 216 20.80 2.98 2.07
C ASN A 216 20.23 1.86 1.20
N VAL A 217 20.82 1.64 0.01
CA VAL A 217 20.36 0.61 -0.92
C VAL A 217 21.49 -0.33 -1.34
N THR A 218 21.17 -1.62 -1.37
CA THR A 218 22.02 -2.68 -1.92
C THR A 218 21.25 -3.34 -3.06
N ILE A 219 21.77 -3.19 -4.27
CA ILE A 219 21.20 -3.75 -5.49
C ILE A 219 22.10 -4.91 -5.92
N MET A 220 21.54 -6.12 -6.03
CA MET A 220 22.22 -7.31 -6.53
C MET A 220 21.66 -7.63 -7.91
N LEU A 221 22.53 -7.68 -8.91
CA LEU A 221 22.19 -7.99 -10.29
C LEU A 221 22.84 -9.32 -10.65
N VAL A 222 22.04 -10.33 -11.04
CA VAL A 222 22.55 -11.63 -11.49
C VAL A 222 22.40 -11.72 -12.99
N TYR A 223 23.53 -11.74 -13.70
CA TYR A 223 23.54 -11.88 -15.15
C TYR A 223 23.68 -13.34 -15.56
N ASN A 224 22.71 -13.80 -16.35
CA ASN A 224 22.86 -15.00 -17.14
C ASN A 224 23.55 -14.63 -18.46
N CYS A 225 24.87 -14.79 -18.51
CA CYS A 225 25.61 -14.71 -19.76
C CYS A 225 25.49 -16.06 -20.48
N ASP A 226 24.33 -16.35 -21.06
CA ASP A 226 24.29 -17.34 -22.12
C ASP A 226 25.00 -16.73 -23.32
N THR A 227 26.07 -17.39 -23.78
CA THR A 227 26.68 -17.09 -25.07
C THR A 227 25.71 -17.50 -26.16
N SER A 228 24.63 -16.75 -26.36
CA SER A 228 24.03 -16.66 -27.67
C SER A 228 25.06 -15.94 -28.53
N ASN A 229 25.85 -16.73 -29.25
CA ASN A 229 26.62 -16.29 -30.40
C ASN A 229 25.64 -15.69 -31.41
N ASP A 230 25.27 -14.43 -31.23
CA ASP A 230 24.64 -13.64 -32.27
C ASP A 230 25.53 -12.42 -32.49
N SER A 231 26.46 -12.65 -33.42
CA SER A 231 27.15 -11.65 -34.24
C SER A 231 26.19 -10.68 -34.93
#